data_AF-A0A179UP73-F1
#
_entry.id   AF-A0A179UP73-F1
#
_cell.length_a   1.000
_cell.length_b   1.000
_cell.length_c   1.000
_cell.angle_alpha   90.00
_cell.angle_beta   90.00
_cell.angle_gamma   90.00
#
_symmetry.space_group_name_H-M   'P 1'
#
loop_
_entity.id
_entity.type
_entity.pdbx_description
1 polymer ?
#
loop_
_entity_poly.entity_id
_entity_poly.type
_entity_poly.pdbx_seq_one_letter_code
_entity_poly.pdbx_strand_id
1 'polypeptide(L)'
;MSIGKKESEWTKIYGKPSPVRFPPVNFDGINSLNDHLRLLSQYKALAPYLLGDDSHNELSRPTLRHPDWQHAALLPLLLATGHPPMLQSPDDPPPKTLEKPVLPDNYHSLSPEEKSHVDELHRRRVLFYLYMVFNGGLNKQHLTGMRDACVLLTQHLVERMEKQWSGDIFSLKGALIHRTENWDHYNAELPNHVPCPISFT
;
A
#
# COMPACT_ATOMS: atom_id res chain seq x y z
N MET A 1 -21.02 -0.12 -4.63
CA MET A 1 -20.63 -1.47 -5.11
C MET A 1 -19.21 -1.73 -4.61
N SER A 2 -18.96 -2.81 -3.86
CA SER A 2 -17.63 -3.05 -3.26
C SER A 2 -16.59 -3.44 -4.32
N ILE A 3 -15.32 -3.10 -4.07
CA ILE A 3 -14.18 -3.36 -4.99
C ILE A 3 -14.13 -4.84 -5.40
N GLY A 4 -14.24 -5.77 -4.44
CA GLY A 4 -14.22 -7.20 -4.74
C GLY A 4 -15.41 -7.71 -5.55
N LYS A 5 -16.58 -7.03 -5.51
CA LYS A 5 -17.72 -7.36 -6.38
C LYS A 5 -17.46 -6.88 -7.81
N LYS A 6 -16.98 -5.65 -7.95
CA LYS A 6 -16.59 -5.09 -9.26
C LYS A 6 -15.56 -5.97 -9.95
N GLU A 7 -14.45 -6.26 -9.27
CA GLU A 7 -13.34 -7.03 -9.85
C GLU A 7 -13.82 -8.42 -10.25
N SER A 8 -14.55 -9.12 -9.37
CA SER A 8 -15.09 -10.46 -9.69
C SER A 8 -15.98 -10.49 -10.93
N GLU A 9 -16.83 -9.48 -11.14
CA GLU A 9 -17.66 -9.40 -12.34
C GLU A 9 -16.83 -9.06 -13.59
N TRP A 10 -15.87 -8.14 -13.47
CA TRP A 10 -14.95 -7.79 -14.56
C TRP A 10 -14.06 -8.97 -14.98
N THR A 11 -13.49 -9.71 -14.04
CA THR A 11 -12.65 -10.88 -14.33
C THR A 11 -13.47 -12.00 -14.98
N LYS A 12 -14.75 -12.19 -14.62
CA LYS A 12 -15.60 -13.18 -15.30
C LYS A 12 -15.87 -12.83 -16.77
N ILE A 13 -16.08 -11.56 -17.06
CA ILE A 13 -16.47 -11.10 -18.40
C ILE A 13 -15.23 -10.98 -19.32
N TYR A 14 -14.12 -10.46 -18.79
CA TYR A 14 -12.96 -10.07 -19.59
C TYR A 14 -11.66 -10.80 -19.22
N GLY A 15 -11.65 -11.59 -18.15
CA GLY A 15 -10.45 -12.27 -17.67
C GLY A 15 -9.95 -13.30 -18.67
N LYS A 16 -8.77 -13.02 -19.24
CA LYS A 16 -8.03 -13.98 -20.06
C LYS A 16 -6.77 -14.39 -19.28
N PRO A 17 -6.48 -15.70 -19.15
CA PRO A 17 -5.22 -16.15 -18.60
C PRO A 17 -4.08 -15.56 -19.44
N SER A 18 -3.26 -14.71 -18.83
CA SER A 18 -2.05 -14.20 -19.46
C SER A 18 -0.86 -14.89 -18.82
N PRO A 19 0.09 -15.45 -19.59
CA PRO A 19 1.30 -16.02 -19.03
C PRO A 19 2.06 -14.93 -18.27
N VAL A 20 2.28 -15.17 -16.99
CA VAL A 20 3.17 -14.34 -16.17
C VAL A 20 4.59 -14.52 -16.69
N ARG A 21 5.07 -13.54 -17.47
CA ARG A 21 6.45 -13.52 -17.97
C ARG A 21 7.34 -12.83 -16.94
N PHE A 22 7.98 -13.61 -16.08
CA PHE A 22 9.15 -13.15 -15.34
C PHE A 22 10.39 -13.76 -16.00
N PRO A 23 11.22 -13.01 -16.74
CA PRO A 23 12.49 -13.58 -17.21
C PRO A 23 13.36 -13.99 -16.02
N PRO A 24 13.84 -15.26 -15.91
CA PRO A 24 13.85 -16.32 -16.92
C PRO A 24 12.79 -17.44 -16.73
N VAL A 25 11.86 -17.32 -15.77
CA VAL A 25 10.89 -18.36 -15.39
C VAL A 25 9.50 -18.06 -15.95
N ASN A 26 9.03 -18.89 -16.88
CA ASN A 26 7.62 -18.93 -17.27
C ASN A 26 6.85 -19.84 -16.31
N PHE A 27 5.87 -19.28 -15.61
CA PHE A 27 4.94 -20.08 -14.81
C PHE A 27 3.77 -20.54 -15.68
N ASP A 28 3.96 -21.64 -16.40
CA ASP A 28 2.88 -22.31 -17.13
C ASP A 28 1.96 -23.03 -16.14
N GLY A 29 0.65 -22.75 -16.21
CA GLY A 29 -0.38 -23.42 -15.40
C GLY A 29 -0.80 -22.73 -14.10
N ILE A 30 -0.17 -21.61 -13.71
CA ILE A 30 -0.47 -20.90 -12.44
C ILE A 30 -1.54 -19.80 -12.61
N ASN A 31 -2.05 -19.61 -13.82
CA ASN A 31 -2.94 -18.50 -14.18
C ASN A 31 -4.40 -18.95 -14.30
N SER A 32 -4.85 -19.80 -13.37
CA SER A 32 -6.23 -20.29 -13.34
C SER A 32 -7.16 -19.17 -12.88
N LEU A 33 -8.08 -18.76 -13.77
CA LEU A 33 -9.16 -17.83 -13.44
C LEU A 33 -9.94 -18.26 -12.20
N ASN A 34 -10.15 -19.58 -12.03
CA ASN A 34 -10.87 -20.13 -10.89
C ASN A 34 -10.10 -19.93 -9.58
N ASP A 35 -8.77 -20.03 -9.61
CA ASP A 35 -7.95 -19.75 -8.44
C ASP A 35 -8.01 -18.28 -8.07
N HIS A 36 -7.95 -17.38 -9.05
CA HIS A 36 -8.13 -15.96 -8.81
C HIS A 36 -9.51 -15.65 -8.21
N LEU A 37 -10.59 -16.23 -8.76
CA LEU A 37 -11.95 -16.07 -8.22
C LEU A 37 -12.07 -16.58 -6.77
N ARG A 38 -11.37 -17.68 -6.43
CA ARG A 38 -11.30 -18.19 -5.05
C ARG A 38 -10.59 -17.20 -4.12
N LEU A 39 -9.47 -16.61 -4.54
CA LEU A 39 -8.77 -15.57 -3.78
C LEU A 39 -9.66 -14.33 -3.57
N LEU A 40 -10.42 -13.91 -4.59
CA LEU A 40 -11.40 -12.82 -4.46
C LEU A 40 -12.52 -13.16 -3.46
N SER A 41 -12.93 -14.42 -3.40
CA SER A 41 -13.90 -14.89 -2.39
C SER A 41 -13.32 -14.82 -0.98
N GLN A 42 -12.08 -15.26 -0.80
CA GLN A 42 -11.37 -15.14 0.48
C GLN A 42 -11.20 -13.69 0.92
N TYR A 43 -10.86 -12.78 0.00
CA TYR A 43 -10.84 -11.34 0.29
C TYR A 43 -12.20 -10.83 0.76
N LYS A 44 -13.30 -11.23 0.11
CA LYS A 44 -14.65 -10.83 0.52
C LYS A 44 -14.99 -11.32 1.94
N ALA A 45 -14.53 -12.50 2.34
CA ALA A 45 -14.69 -13.01 3.70
C ALA A 45 -13.88 -12.20 4.72
N LEU A 46 -12.71 -11.69 4.33
CA LEU A 46 -11.88 -10.81 5.16
C LEU A 46 -12.34 -9.36 5.22
N ALA A 47 -13.03 -8.86 4.19
CA ALA A 47 -13.37 -7.45 4.03
C ALA A 47 -14.06 -6.81 5.26
N PRO A 48 -14.99 -7.47 5.98
CA PRO A 48 -15.60 -6.91 7.19
C PRO A 48 -14.59 -6.59 8.30
N TYR A 49 -13.47 -7.30 8.34
CA TYR A 49 -12.43 -7.18 9.36
C TYR A 49 -11.33 -6.17 8.98
N LEU A 50 -11.39 -5.56 7.79
CA LEU A 50 -10.35 -4.64 7.32
C LEU A 50 -10.45 -3.23 7.93
N LEU A 51 -11.66 -2.81 8.35
CA LEU A 51 -11.94 -1.45 8.84
C LEU A 51 -12.29 -1.42 10.35
N GLY A 52 -12.28 -2.58 11.02
CA GLY A 52 -12.80 -2.73 12.38
C GLY A 52 -14.33 -2.64 12.43
N ASP A 53 -14.95 -3.31 13.40
CA ASP A 53 -16.43 -3.36 13.55
C ASP A 53 -17.00 -2.05 14.13
N ASP A 54 -16.16 -1.26 14.80
CA ASP A 54 -16.60 -0.05 15.48
C ASP A 54 -16.62 1.19 14.57
N SER A 55 -17.84 1.69 14.37
CA SER A 55 -18.20 2.98 13.76
C SER A 55 -17.52 4.24 14.35
N HIS A 56 -16.63 4.07 15.34
CA HIS A 56 -15.85 5.13 15.99
C HIS A 56 -14.33 4.90 15.97
N ASN A 57 -13.82 3.95 15.19
CA ASN A 57 -12.38 3.85 14.98
C ASN A 57 -11.88 5.05 14.16
N GLU A 58 -10.97 5.85 14.73
CA GLU A 58 -10.33 7.01 14.07
C GLU A 58 -9.72 6.63 12.70
N LEU A 59 -9.29 5.37 12.54
CA LEU A 59 -8.74 4.82 11.30
C LEU A 59 -9.76 4.71 10.16
N SER A 60 -11.05 4.60 10.49
CA SER A 60 -12.15 4.53 9.53
C SER A 60 -12.68 5.92 9.14
N ARG A 61 -12.18 6.98 9.76
CA ARG A 61 -12.61 8.36 9.49
C ARG A 61 -12.32 8.76 8.04
N PRO A 62 -13.31 9.30 7.31
CA PRO A 62 -13.10 9.80 5.96
C PRO A 62 -12.09 10.95 5.97
N THR A 63 -11.01 10.76 5.23
CA THR A 63 -9.86 11.66 5.14
C THR A 63 -9.68 12.07 3.68
N LEU A 64 -9.77 13.38 3.43
CA LEU A 64 -9.47 13.93 2.12
C LEU A 64 -7.95 13.98 1.95
N ARG A 65 -7.42 13.21 1.00
CA ARG A 65 -6.03 13.29 0.57
C ARG A 65 -5.98 14.13 -0.70
N HIS A 66 -5.31 15.27 -0.65
CA HIS A 66 -5.18 16.19 -1.78
C HIS A 66 -3.70 16.36 -2.13
N PRO A 67 -3.07 15.36 -2.78
CA PRO A 67 -1.66 15.42 -3.12
C PRO A 67 -1.37 16.50 -4.16
N ASP A 68 -2.36 16.82 -5.03
CA ASP A 68 -2.47 17.98 -5.92
C ASP A 68 -3.93 18.05 -6.44
N TRP A 69 -4.38 19.20 -6.98
CA TRP A 69 -5.78 19.50 -7.34
C TRP A 69 -6.46 18.53 -8.33
N GLN A 70 -5.68 17.68 -9.03
CA GLN A 70 -6.19 16.71 -10.00
C GLN A 70 -6.38 15.29 -9.42
N HIS A 71 -5.93 15.03 -8.19
CA HIS A 71 -5.86 13.68 -7.63
C HIS A 71 -6.42 13.60 -6.19
N ALA A 72 -7.38 14.48 -5.86
CA ALA A 72 -8.03 14.45 -4.56
C ALA A 72 -8.85 13.17 -4.38
N ALA A 73 -8.61 12.44 -3.30
CA ALA A 73 -9.34 11.21 -2.97
C ALA A 73 -9.90 11.28 -1.54
N LEU A 74 -11.14 10.84 -1.37
CA LEU A 74 -11.74 10.66 -0.05
C LEU A 74 -11.59 9.18 0.35
N LEU A 75 -10.72 8.91 1.33
CA LEU A 75 -10.36 7.57 1.76
C LEU A 75 -10.47 7.47 3.29
N PRO A 76 -10.76 6.29 3.87
CA PRO A 76 -10.52 6.05 5.29
C PRO A 76 -9.08 6.43 5.68
N LEU A 77 -8.86 6.92 6.90
CA LEU A 77 -7.53 7.33 7.37
C LEU A 77 -6.50 6.21 7.19
N LEU A 78 -6.86 4.95 7.45
CA LEU A 78 -5.97 3.81 7.25
C LEU A 78 -5.55 3.59 5.79
N LEU A 79 -6.30 4.07 4.80
CA LEU A 79 -5.89 4.03 3.38
C LEU A 79 -5.20 5.33 2.97
N ALA A 80 -5.41 6.42 3.71
CA ALA A 80 -4.75 7.70 3.48
C ALA A 80 -3.36 7.82 4.13
N THR A 81 -3.05 6.97 5.11
CA THR A 81 -1.76 6.93 5.82
C THR A 81 -0.59 6.55 4.90
N GLY A 82 0.62 7.03 5.22
CA GLY A 82 1.83 6.75 4.46
C GLY A 82 2.21 7.84 3.46
N HIS A 83 3.33 7.63 2.76
CA HIS A 83 3.94 8.63 1.88
C HIS A 83 3.27 8.67 0.51
N PRO A 84 2.74 9.82 0.04
CA PRO A 84 2.33 9.96 -1.35
C PRO A 84 3.50 9.65 -2.29
N PRO A 85 3.27 9.05 -3.48
CA PRO A 85 4.35 8.70 -4.41
C PRO A 85 5.32 9.86 -4.71
N MET A 86 4.80 11.08 -4.84
CA MET A 86 5.60 12.27 -5.11
C MET A 86 6.48 12.73 -3.92
N LEU A 87 6.18 12.23 -2.72
CA LEU A 87 6.87 12.53 -1.47
C LEU A 87 7.58 11.30 -0.89
N GLN A 88 7.72 10.21 -1.67
CA GLN A 88 8.52 9.06 -1.26
C GLN A 88 10.01 9.40 -1.25
N SER A 89 10.74 8.75 -0.34
CA SER A 89 12.20 8.83 -0.31
C SER A 89 12.77 8.41 -1.66
N PRO A 90 13.68 9.21 -2.26
CA PRO A 90 14.43 8.78 -3.45
C PRO A 90 15.52 7.76 -3.10
N ASP A 91 15.88 7.61 -1.83
CA ASP A 91 16.93 6.71 -1.34
C ASP A 91 16.34 5.34 -0.95
N ASP A 92 17.05 4.27 -1.29
CA ASP A 92 16.75 2.88 -0.92
C ASP A 92 17.96 2.23 -0.22
N PRO A 93 17.88 1.90 1.08
CA PRO A 93 16.73 2.13 1.97
C PRO A 93 16.54 3.61 2.32
N PRO A 94 15.32 4.02 2.76
CA PRO A 94 15.07 5.39 3.19
C PRO A 94 15.93 5.79 4.40
N PRO A 95 16.18 7.09 4.61
CA PRO A 95 16.95 7.58 5.75
C PRO A 95 16.36 7.13 7.09
N LYS A 96 17.21 6.63 7.99
CA LYS A 96 16.81 6.21 9.34
C LYS A 96 16.61 7.39 10.29
N THR A 97 17.32 8.50 10.04
CA THR A 97 17.29 9.73 10.84
C THR A 97 16.66 10.86 10.04
N LEU A 98 16.08 11.84 10.75
CA LEU A 98 15.50 13.05 10.17
C LEU A 98 16.57 14.15 10.06
N GLU A 99 17.66 13.84 9.37
CA GLU A 99 18.70 14.81 9.09
C GLU A 99 18.31 15.66 7.88
N LYS A 100 18.60 16.96 7.96
CA LYS A 100 18.31 17.89 6.86
C LYS A 100 19.21 17.53 5.66
N PRO A 101 18.63 17.30 4.46
CA PRO A 101 19.42 17.05 3.26
C PRO A 101 20.34 18.23 2.95
N VAL A 102 21.57 17.93 2.55
CA VAL A 102 22.58 18.90 2.13
C VAL A 102 22.99 18.62 0.68
N LEU A 103 23.53 19.65 0.01
CA LEU A 103 24.18 19.47 -1.28
C LEU A 103 25.56 18.81 -1.06
N PRO A 104 26.08 18.07 -2.06
CA PRO A 104 27.40 17.48 -1.96
C PRO A 104 28.49 18.56 -2.00
N ASP A 105 29.59 18.34 -1.30
CA ASP A 105 30.67 19.33 -1.15
C ASP A 105 31.31 19.75 -2.49
N ASN A 106 31.32 18.85 -3.47
CA ASN A 106 31.86 19.09 -4.80
C ASN A 106 30.87 19.78 -5.76
N TYR A 107 29.69 20.19 -5.30
CA TYR A 107 28.61 20.72 -6.15
C TYR A 107 29.06 21.84 -7.10
N HIS A 108 29.85 22.79 -6.62
CA HIS A 108 30.28 23.93 -7.43
C HIS A 108 31.17 23.53 -8.62
N SER A 109 31.91 22.43 -8.49
CA SER A 109 32.82 21.89 -9.50
C SER A 109 32.14 21.05 -10.57
N LEU A 110 30.85 20.73 -10.41
CA LEU A 110 30.09 19.89 -11.34
C LEU A 110 29.71 20.64 -12.64
N SER A 111 29.53 19.86 -13.71
CA SER A 111 28.95 20.34 -14.97
C SER A 111 27.48 20.77 -14.80
N PRO A 112 26.91 21.57 -15.72
CA PRO A 112 25.50 21.97 -15.65
C PRO A 112 24.53 20.79 -15.61
N GLU A 113 24.77 19.73 -16.38
CA GLU A 113 23.94 18.53 -16.44
C GLU A 113 23.98 17.75 -15.12
N GLU A 114 25.19 17.57 -14.55
CA GLU A 114 25.36 16.92 -13.24
C GLU A 114 24.70 17.74 -12.12
N LYS A 115 24.82 19.07 -12.16
CA LYS A 115 24.13 19.97 -11.23
C LYS A 115 22.63 19.78 -11.29
N SER A 116 22.05 19.73 -12.49
CA SER A 116 20.61 19.50 -12.65
C SER A 116 20.16 18.18 -12.01
N HIS A 117 20.95 17.10 -12.12
CA HIS A 117 20.61 15.83 -11.48
C HIS A 117 20.72 15.90 -9.96
N VAL A 118 21.78 16.53 -9.44
CA VAL A 118 21.98 16.75 -8.00
C VAL A 118 20.88 17.63 -7.42
N ASP A 119 20.48 18.68 -8.12
CA ASP A 119 19.40 19.59 -7.71
C ASP A 119 18.06 18.86 -7.62
N GLU A 120 17.73 18.03 -8.61
CA GLU A 120 16.49 17.25 -8.60
C GLU A 120 16.49 16.20 -7.48
N LEU A 121 17.61 15.51 -7.27
CA LEU A 121 17.75 14.57 -6.16
C LEU A 121 17.64 15.29 -4.81
N HIS A 122 18.31 16.42 -4.64
CA HIS A 122 18.24 17.24 -3.44
C HIS A 122 16.81 17.73 -3.20
N ARG A 123 16.12 18.23 -4.23
CA ARG A 123 14.71 18.66 -4.16
C ARG A 123 13.80 17.53 -3.66
N ARG A 124 13.94 16.31 -4.21
CA ARG A 124 13.16 15.13 -3.77
C ARG A 124 13.45 14.75 -2.32
N ARG A 125 14.72 14.76 -1.90
CA ARG A 125 15.11 14.51 -0.50
C ARG A 125 14.54 15.57 0.44
N VAL A 126 14.58 16.85 0.06
CA VAL A 126 14.02 17.96 0.87
C VAL A 126 12.50 17.81 1.00
N LEU A 127 11.78 17.45 -0.06
CA LEU A 127 10.34 17.22 0.01
C LEU A 127 9.99 16.07 0.97
N PHE A 128 10.69 14.94 0.88
CA PHE A 128 10.51 13.84 1.83
C PHE A 128 10.82 14.28 3.28
N TYR A 129 11.93 14.98 3.49
CA TYR A 129 12.32 15.51 4.81
C TYR A 129 11.24 16.43 5.40
N LEU A 130 10.77 17.42 4.62
CA LEU A 130 9.73 18.35 5.07
C LEU A 130 8.43 17.62 5.38
N TYR A 131 8.02 16.67 4.52
CA TYR A 131 6.85 15.84 4.77
C TYR A 131 6.96 15.12 6.11
N MET A 132 8.10 14.49 6.39
CA MET A 132 8.33 13.77 7.64
C MET A 132 8.32 14.68 8.86
N VAL A 133 8.99 15.83 8.79
CA VAL A 133 9.04 16.80 9.89
C VAL A 133 7.65 17.35 10.20
N PHE A 134 6.91 17.81 9.20
CA PHE A 134 5.58 18.39 9.41
C PHE A 134 4.56 17.34 9.83
N ASN A 135 4.52 16.15 9.21
CA ASN A 135 3.61 15.09 9.66
C ASN A 135 3.96 14.62 11.07
N GLY A 136 5.25 14.50 11.39
CA GLY A 136 5.71 14.12 12.73
C GLY A 136 5.26 15.09 13.82
N GLY A 137 5.30 16.40 13.54
CA GLY A 137 4.92 17.43 14.50
C GLY A 137 3.42 17.74 14.54
N LEU A 138 2.75 17.75 13.39
CA LEU A 138 1.40 18.31 13.25
C LEU A 138 0.31 17.25 13.03
N ASN A 139 0.66 16.05 12.56
CA ASN A 139 -0.30 15.03 12.15
C ASN A 139 -0.11 13.72 12.92
N LYS A 140 -0.28 13.79 14.24
CA LYS A 140 -0.09 12.65 15.15
C LYS A 140 -0.90 11.42 14.75
N GLN A 141 -2.14 11.61 14.29
CA GLN A 141 -3.01 10.50 13.89
C GLN A 141 -2.49 9.79 12.63
N HIS A 142 -2.02 10.55 11.62
CA HIS A 142 -1.37 9.97 10.45
C HIS A 142 -0.10 9.21 10.84
N LEU A 143 0.70 9.75 11.76
CA LEU A 143 1.92 9.08 12.25
C LEU A 143 1.61 7.78 12.99
N THR A 144 0.54 7.74 13.80
CA THR A 144 0.09 6.51 14.46
C THR A 144 -0.28 5.44 13.42
N GLY A 145 -1.11 5.80 12.43
CA GLY A 145 -1.48 4.85 11.37
C GLY A 145 -0.29 4.37 10.53
N MET A 146 0.72 5.20 10.29
CA MET A 146 1.95 4.78 9.61
C MET A 146 2.77 3.73 10.38
N ARG A 147 2.64 3.68 11.70
CA ARG A 147 3.38 2.75 12.58
C ARG A 147 2.58 1.49 12.90
N ASP A 148 1.29 1.49 12.57
CA ASP A 148 0.38 0.41 12.87
C ASP A 148 0.53 -0.72 11.84
N ALA A 149 0.94 -1.89 12.33
CA ALA A 149 1.11 -3.09 11.51
C ALA A 149 -0.21 -3.52 10.84
N CYS A 150 -1.34 -3.40 11.54
CA CYS A 150 -2.66 -3.74 11.00
C CYS A 150 -3.00 -2.84 9.82
N VAL A 151 -2.71 -1.53 9.93
CA VAL A 151 -2.89 -0.56 8.84
C VAL A 151 -2.03 -0.93 7.63
N LEU A 152 -0.73 -1.16 7.81
CA LEU A 152 0.19 -1.52 6.72
C LEU A 152 -0.26 -2.82 6.00
N LEU A 153 -0.67 -3.82 6.77
CA LEU A 153 -1.20 -5.08 6.24
C LEU A 153 -2.49 -4.88 5.44
N THR A 154 -3.39 -4.03 5.94
CA THR A 154 -4.65 -3.71 5.24
C THR A 154 -4.39 -2.95 3.95
N GLN A 155 -3.53 -1.92 3.99
CA GLN A 155 -3.14 -1.15 2.80
C GLN A 155 -2.56 -2.05 1.72
N HIS A 156 -1.60 -2.92 2.09
CA HIS A 156 -1.00 -3.86 1.15
C HIS A 156 -2.05 -4.75 0.47
N LEU A 157 -2.99 -5.31 1.24
CA LEU A 157 -4.04 -6.16 0.70
C LEU A 157 -4.98 -5.39 -0.24
N VAL A 158 -5.39 -4.16 0.14
CA VAL A 158 -6.26 -3.31 -0.69
C VAL A 158 -5.56 -2.92 -1.99
N GLU A 159 -4.29 -2.53 -1.94
CA GLU A 159 -3.49 -2.21 -3.14
C GLU A 159 -3.40 -3.38 -4.12
N ARG A 160 -3.26 -4.63 -3.62
CA ARG A 160 -3.26 -5.81 -4.50
C ARG A 160 -4.63 -6.09 -5.09
N MET A 161 -5.70 -5.76 -4.38
CA MET A 161 -7.09 -5.96 -4.81
C MET A 161 -7.60 -4.90 -5.78
N GLU A 162 -7.08 -3.68 -5.72
CA GLU A 162 -7.45 -2.59 -6.62
C GLU A 162 -6.80 -2.73 -8.00
N LYS A 163 -5.71 -3.51 -8.11
CA LYS A 163 -5.06 -3.80 -9.37
C LYS A 163 -5.90 -4.77 -10.18
N GLN A 164 -6.13 -4.42 -11.44
CA GLN A 164 -6.76 -5.31 -12.41
C GLN A 164 -5.96 -6.61 -12.52
N TRP A 165 -6.67 -7.74 -12.59
CA TRP A 165 -6.01 -9.02 -12.80
C TRP A 165 -5.20 -9.05 -14.11
N SER A 166 -3.88 -9.22 -13.98
CA SER A 166 -2.94 -9.25 -15.10
C SER A 166 -2.43 -10.66 -15.43
N GLY A 167 -3.14 -11.70 -14.97
CA GLY A 167 -2.73 -13.10 -15.12
C GLY A 167 -2.01 -13.68 -13.91
N ASP A 168 -1.54 -12.85 -12.97
CA ASP A 168 -0.87 -13.29 -11.74
C ASP A 168 -1.87 -13.58 -10.60
N ILE A 169 -1.69 -14.70 -9.89
CA ILE A 169 -2.42 -15.02 -8.64
C ILE A 169 -1.55 -14.82 -7.40
N PHE A 170 -0.22 -14.80 -7.55
CA PHE A 170 0.72 -14.77 -6.43
C PHE A 170 0.66 -13.47 -5.66
N SER A 171 0.52 -12.33 -6.34
CA SER A 171 0.44 -11.04 -5.67
C SER A 171 -0.71 -10.96 -4.67
N LEU A 172 -1.92 -11.38 -5.06
CA LEU A 172 -3.08 -11.36 -4.17
C LEU A 172 -3.00 -12.49 -3.14
N LYS A 173 -2.61 -13.69 -3.55
CA LYS A 173 -2.45 -14.83 -2.63
C LYS A 173 -1.44 -14.52 -1.53
N GLY A 174 -0.30 -13.94 -1.88
CA GLY A 174 0.75 -13.53 -0.94
C GLY A 174 0.25 -12.50 0.06
N ALA A 175 -0.50 -11.48 -0.39
CA ALA A 175 -1.09 -10.49 0.50
C ALA A 175 -2.12 -11.10 1.46
N LEU A 176 -2.93 -12.05 0.99
CA LEU A 176 -3.89 -12.78 1.82
C LEU A 176 -3.18 -13.68 2.84
N ILE A 177 -2.17 -14.45 2.44
CA ILE A 177 -1.35 -15.28 3.34
C ILE A 177 -0.71 -14.40 4.42
N HIS A 178 -0.05 -13.31 4.00
CA HIS A 178 0.60 -12.39 4.93
C HIS A 178 -0.40 -11.79 5.93
N ARG A 179 -1.64 -11.48 5.50
CA ARG A 179 -2.72 -11.06 6.40
C ARG A 179 -3.14 -12.18 7.36
N THR A 180 -3.21 -13.43 6.91
CA THR A 180 -3.58 -14.57 7.77
C THR A 180 -2.52 -14.92 8.80
N GLU A 181 -1.24 -14.87 8.44
CA GLU A 181 -0.11 -15.15 9.33
C GLU A 181 0.04 -14.08 10.42
N ASN A 182 -0.40 -12.86 10.12
CA ASN A 182 -0.33 -11.70 10.99
C ASN A 182 -1.69 -11.34 11.61
N TRP A 183 -2.62 -12.30 11.70
CA TRP A 183 -3.98 -12.07 12.20
C TRP A 183 -4.02 -11.59 13.65
N ASP A 184 -3.01 -11.93 14.45
CA ASP A 184 -2.90 -11.48 15.84
C ASP A 184 -2.83 -9.96 15.97
N HIS A 185 -2.30 -9.26 14.97
CA HIS A 185 -2.31 -7.78 14.95
C HIS A 185 -3.73 -7.21 14.85
N TYR A 186 -4.67 -7.92 14.21
CA TYR A 186 -6.07 -7.53 14.19
C TYR A 186 -6.74 -7.80 15.55
N ASN A 187 -6.46 -8.96 16.15
CA ASN A 187 -7.01 -9.31 17.46
C ASN A 187 -6.47 -8.46 18.61
N ALA A 188 -5.26 -7.89 18.47
CA ALA A 188 -4.65 -7.06 19.51
C ALA A 188 -5.50 -5.86 19.94
N GLU A 189 -6.36 -5.36 19.05
CA GLU A 189 -7.25 -4.23 19.32
C GLU A 189 -8.65 -4.64 19.77
N LEU A 190 -8.99 -5.94 19.72
CA LEU A 190 -10.31 -6.44 20.00
C LEU A 190 -10.45 -6.94 21.45
N PRO A 191 -11.55 -6.63 22.15
CA PRO A 191 -11.84 -7.18 23.47
C PRO A 191 -11.95 -8.71 23.47
N ASN A 192 -12.41 -9.29 22.37
CA ASN A 192 -12.55 -10.73 22.18
C ASN A 192 -11.85 -11.14 20.89
N HIS A 193 -10.95 -12.12 20.97
CA HIS A 193 -10.26 -12.64 19.80
C HIS A 193 -11.23 -13.35 18.87
N VAL A 194 -11.13 -13.05 17.57
CA VAL A 194 -11.92 -13.69 16.52
C VAL A 194 -10.99 -14.57 15.68
N PRO A 195 -11.38 -15.81 15.36
CA PRO A 195 -10.59 -16.65 14.46
C PRO A 195 -10.54 -16.05 13.05
N CYS A 196 -9.41 -16.24 12.36
CA CYS A 196 -9.30 -15.78 10.98
C CYS A 196 -10.34 -16.49 10.08
N PRO A 197 -11.14 -15.77 9.28
CA PRO A 197 -12.21 -16.36 8.48
C PRO A 197 -11.71 -17.15 7.26
N ILE A 198 -10.41 -17.09 6.98
CA ILE A 198 -9.78 -17.80 5.86
C ILE A 198 -8.53 -18.53 6.35
N SER A 199 -8.17 -19.60 5.66
CA SER A 199 -6.92 -20.32 5.89
C SER A 199 -6.30 -20.73 4.55
N PHE A 200 -4.99 -20.94 4.59
CA PHE A 200 -4.23 -21.54 3.50
C PHE A 200 -3.61 -22.85 4.03
N THR A 201 -3.68 -23.89 3.22
CA THR A 201 -3.08 -25.21 3.47
C THR A 201 -1.86 -25.40 2.59
#